data_AF-N8SFI4-F1
#
_entry.id   AF-N8SFI4-F1
#
_cell.length_a   1.000
_cell.length_b   1.000
_cell.length_c   1.000
_cell.angle_alpha   90.00
_cell.angle_beta   90.00
_cell.angle_gamma   90.00
#
_symmetry.space_group_name_H-M   'P 1'
#
loop_
_entity.id
_entity.type
_entity.pdbx_description
1 polymer ?
#
loop_
_entity_poly.entity_id
_entity_poly.type
_entity_poly.pdbx_seq_one_letter_code
_entity_poly.pdbx_strand_id
1 'polypeptide(L)'
;MATGYATFANGGYRVQPHFIQRIEDAYGKVIYEAKPEYACIPCINAPETTDDAQATTPDDQVVEVTNKELEQKEKAAKQLNLKQTDKNNSQYRQAQRILKSSSAYDMANILRDVIEHGTGRAALKIGRSDLGGKTGTTNDAKDAWFAGFNGKLVAITWVGFDQPTTLGRREYGGIAALPIWINFMDQSLKGTPASWVRLEKDAQAPISREKQDVASEVGDKKTYRAAPPLARPLYRPAPPQPKNTTNDFDDLPGEEIVIPSKAAPPAMKPAQGAAPKRDKDELENLINQIE
;
A
#
# COMPACT_ATOMS: atom_id res chain seq x y z
N MET A 1 -8.61 -1.70 -6.20
CA MET A 1 -7.59 -1.59 -5.13
C MET A 1 -6.47 -2.60 -5.28
N ALA A 2 -6.74 -3.92 -5.25
CA ALA A 2 -5.70 -4.96 -5.28
C ALA A 2 -4.71 -4.80 -6.44
N THR A 3 -5.22 -4.56 -7.63
CA THR A 3 -4.43 -4.28 -8.84
C THR A 3 -3.49 -3.08 -8.71
N GLY A 4 -3.89 -2.04 -7.97
CA GLY A 4 -3.04 -0.89 -7.69
C GLY A 4 -1.90 -1.28 -6.75
N TYR A 5 -2.21 -1.93 -5.64
CA TYR A 5 -1.22 -2.41 -4.66
C TYR A 5 -0.26 -3.45 -5.23
N ALA A 6 -0.70 -4.27 -6.18
CA ALA A 6 0.17 -5.19 -6.91
C ALA A 6 1.34 -4.48 -7.59
N THR A 7 1.14 -3.22 -8.03
CA THR A 7 2.21 -2.40 -8.62
C THR A 7 3.36 -2.16 -7.64
N PHE A 8 3.08 -2.03 -6.34
CA PHE A 8 4.12 -1.90 -5.33
C PHE A 8 4.79 -3.25 -5.09
N ALA A 9 3.99 -4.30 -4.87
CA ALA A 9 4.46 -5.65 -4.61
C ALA A 9 5.32 -6.27 -5.73
N ASN A 10 5.09 -5.88 -6.98
CA ASN A 10 5.77 -6.44 -8.15
C ASN A 10 6.87 -5.53 -8.74
N GLY A 11 7.23 -4.44 -8.04
CA GLY A 11 8.32 -3.57 -8.46
C GLY A 11 7.96 -2.55 -9.56
N GLY A 12 6.69 -2.25 -9.79
CA GLY A 12 6.25 -1.10 -10.60
C GLY A 12 5.44 -1.43 -11.86
N TYR A 13 4.95 -2.67 -12.00
CA TYR A 13 4.30 -3.17 -13.20
C TYR A 13 2.77 -3.26 -13.07
N ARG A 14 2.05 -2.96 -14.15
CA ARG A 14 0.60 -3.12 -14.22
C ARG A 14 0.24 -4.53 -14.69
N VAL A 15 -0.20 -5.37 -13.77
CA VAL A 15 -0.71 -6.73 -14.06
C VAL A 15 -2.23 -6.72 -14.16
N GLN A 16 -2.81 -7.53 -15.05
CA GLN A 16 -4.27 -7.65 -15.17
C GLN A 16 -4.78 -8.85 -14.36
N PRO A 17 -5.77 -8.65 -13.46
CA PRO A 17 -6.38 -9.77 -12.75
C PRO A 17 -7.12 -10.66 -13.74
N HIS A 18 -6.95 -11.97 -13.59
CA HIS A 18 -7.64 -12.99 -14.36
C HIS A 18 -7.96 -14.16 -13.43
N PHE A 19 -9.02 -14.90 -13.74
CA PHE A 19 -9.45 -16.05 -12.93
C PHE A 19 -9.56 -17.34 -13.75
N ILE A 20 -9.49 -17.27 -15.07
CA ILE A 20 -9.48 -18.42 -15.97
C ILE A 20 -8.01 -18.73 -16.31
N GLN A 21 -7.52 -19.92 -15.93
CA GLN A 21 -6.18 -20.39 -16.28
C GLN A 21 -6.18 -21.20 -17.58
N ARG A 22 -7.11 -22.15 -17.70
CA ARG A 22 -7.35 -22.92 -18.92
C ARG A 22 -8.82 -23.32 -19.02
N ILE A 23 -9.29 -23.60 -20.24
CA ILE A 23 -10.62 -24.17 -20.49
C ILE A 23 -10.38 -25.45 -21.31
N GLU A 24 -11.00 -26.53 -20.88
CA GLU A 24 -11.00 -27.83 -21.55
C GLU A 24 -12.40 -28.14 -22.08
N ASP A 25 -12.48 -28.88 -23.18
CA ASP A 25 -13.74 -29.46 -23.64
C ASP A 25 -14.12 -30.72 -22.81
N ALA A 26 -15.27 -31.32 -23.12
CA ALA A 26 -15.75 -32.51 -22.41
C ALA A 26 -14.83 -33.75 -22.55
N TYR A 27 -13.89 -33.72 -23.49
CA TYR A 27 -12.94 -34.79 -23.77
C TYR A 27 -11.54 -34.50 -23.22
N GLY A 28 -11.38 -33.42 -22.44
CA GLY A 28 -10.11 -33.02 -21.84
C GLY A 28 -9.16 -32.30 -22.79
N LYS A 29 -9.62 -31.87 -23.98
CA LYS A 29 -8.78 -31.07 -24.89
C LYS A 29 -8.80 -29.61 -24.47
N VAL A 30 -7.63 -29.02 -24.27
CA VAL A 30 -7.48 -27.59 -23.96
C VAL A 30 -7.92 -26.75 -25.17
N ILE A 31 -8.97 -25.94 -24.98
CA ILE A 31 -9.51 -25.01 -26.00
C ILE A 31 -9.13 -23.55 -25.72
N TYR A 32 -8.68 -23.26 -24.51
CA TYR A 32 -8.16 -21.95 -24.13
C TYR A 32 -7.09 -22.12 -23.05
N GLU A 33 -6.02 -21.34 -23.16
CA GLU A 33 -4.98 -21.23 -22.15
C GLU A 33 -4.63 -19.74 -21.97
N ALA A 34 -4.59 -19.31 -20.71
CA ALA A 34 -4.34 -17.92 -20.38
C ALA A 34 -2.88 -17.54 -20.68
N LYS A 35 -2.70 -16.42 -21.39
CA LYS A 35 -1.39 -15.82 -21.66
C LYS A 35 -1.32 -14.45 -20.99
N PRO A 36 -1.20 -14.38 -19.65
CA PRO A 36 -1.23 -13.13 -18.92
C PRO A 36 0.07 -12.33 -19.13
N GLU A 37 0.01 -11.08 -18.73
CA GLU A 37 1.15 -10.18 -18.68
C GLU A 37 1.86 -10.30 -17.32
N TYR A 38 3.13 -10.70 -17.34
CA TYR A 38 3.93 -10.93 -16.14
C TYR A 38 4.81 -9.71 -15.82
N ALA A 39 4.93 -9.39 -14.53
CA ALA A 39 5.83 -8.32 -14.07
C ALA A 39 7.30 -8.72 -14.21
N CYS A 40 7.65 -9.94 -13.84
CA CYS A 40 9.01 -10.48 -13.88
C CYS A 40 9.00 -11.86 -14.53
N ILE A 41 9.37 -11.93 -15.81
CA ILE A 41 9.51 -13.20 -16.55
C ILE A 41 10.55 -14.13 -15.90
N PRO A 42 11.74 -13.66 -15.44
CA PRO A 42 12.69 -14.52 -14.75
C PRO A 42 12.14 -15.14 -13.47
N CYS A 43 11.18 -14.48 -12.80
CA CYS A 43 10.58 -14.96 -11.56
C CYS A 43 9.65 -16.16 -11.75
N ILE A 44 9.25 -16.47 -12.99
CA ILE A 44 8.48 -17.68 -13.33
C ILE A 44 9.38 -18.91 -13.27
N ASN A 45 10.63 -18.77 -13.72
CA ASN A 45 11.60 -19.85 -13.84
C ASN A 45 12.55 -19.93 -12.64
N ALA A 46 12.51 -18.95 -11.74
CA ALA A 46 13.38 -18.91 -10.57
C ALA A 46 12.95 -20.01 -9.57
N PRO A 47 13.86 -20.93 -9.18
CA PRO A 47 13.63 -21.71 -7.97
C PRO A 47 13.50 -20.75 -6.78
N GLU A 48 12.71 -21.12 -5.77
CA GLU A 48 12.54 -20.29 -4.56
C GLU A 48 13.86 -20.21 -3.77
N THR A 49 14.78 -19.34 -4.19
CA THR A 49 15.99 -19.03 -3.45
C THR A 49 15.79 -17.78 -2.60
N THR A 50 15.97 -17.96 -1.30
CA THR A 50 16.03 -16.93 -0.27
C THR A 50 17.37 -16.19 -0.36
N ASP A 51 17.47 -15.24 -1.29
CA ASP A 51 18.62 -14.32 -1.30
C ASP A 51 18.23 -13.05 -0.54
N ASP A 52 18.47 -13.08 0.78
CA ASP A 52 18.68 -11.89 1.59
C ASP A 52 19.94 -11.20 1.06
N ALA A 53 19.79 -10.37 0.03
CA ALA A 53 20.84 -9.49 -0.43
C ALA A 53 21.03 -8.38 0.61
N GLN A 54 21.80 -8.69 1.67
CA GLN A 54 22.52 -7.67 2.42
C GLN A 54 23.33 -6.84 1.43
N ALA A 55 23.02 -5.55 1.38
CA ALA A 55 23.76 -4.59 0.59
C ALA A 55 25.20 -4.51 1.13
N THR A 56 26.11 -5.30 0.56
CA THR A 56 27.54 -5.08 0.74
C THR A 56 27.91 -3.81 -0.02
N THR A 57 28.25 -2.76 0.72
CA THR A 57 28.85 -1.54 0.20
C THR A 57 30.25 -1.85 -0.35
N PRO A 58 30.57 -1.50 -1.60
CA PRO A 58 31.89 -1.75 -2.18
C PRO A 58 32.85 -0.61 -1.82
N ASP A 59 33.45 -0.64 -0.64
CA ASP A 59 34.46 0.36 -0.23
C ASP A 59 35.81 -0.22 0.22
N ASP A 60 36.14 -1.48 -0.10
CA ASP A 60 37.45 -2.06 0.28
C ASP A 60 38.12 -2.93 -0.79
N GLN A 61 37.94 -2.61 -2.08
CA GLN A 61 38.72 -3.26 -3.14
C GLN A 61 39.70 -2.28 -3.78
N VAL A 62 40.94 -2.33 -3.30
CA VAL A 62 42.11 -1.85 -4.03
C VAL A 62 42.26 -2.75 -5.25
N VAL A 63 41.84 -2.27 -6.42
CA VAL A 63 41.97 -3.00 -7.69
C VAL A 63 43.32 -2.66 -8.32
N GLU A 64 44.27 -3.59 -8.25
CA GLU A 64 45.43 -3.59 -9.15
C GLU A 64 44.97 -3.98 -10.56
N VAL A 65 44.93 -3.00 -11.46
CA VAL A 65 44.48 -3.15 -12.84
C VAL A 65 45.50 -3.99 -13.61
N THR A 66 45.16 -5.24 -13.90
CA THR A 66 45.90 -6.09 -14.85
C THR A 66 45.04 -6.38 -16.08
N ASN A 67 45.66 -6.59 -17.24
CA ASN A 67 45.04 -6.80 -18.56
C ASN A 67 43.97 -7.93 -18.66
N LYS A 68 43.67 -8.66 -17.58
CA LYS A 68 42.57 -9.62 -17.48
C LYS A 68 41.17 -8.98 -17.42
N GLU A 69 41.06 -7.69 -17.07
CA GLU A 69 39.76 -7.03 -16.91
C GLU A 69 39.03 -6.76 -18.24
N LEU A 70 39.76 -6.58 -19.34
CA LEU A 70 39.17 -6.31 -20.65
C LEU A 70 38.50 -7.56 -21.23
N GLU A 71 39.11 -8.74 -21.09
CA GLU A 71 38.52 -10.01 -21.53
C GLU A 71 37.28 -10.40 -20.69
N GLN A 72 37.28 -10.04 -19.39
CA GLN A 72 36.13 -10.28 -18.52
C GLN A 72 34.97 -9.32 -18.83
N LYS A 73 35.25 -8.05 -19.17
CA LYS A 73 34.24 -7.09 -19.64
C LYS A 73 33.63 -7.49 -20.99
N GLU A 74 34.40 -8.07 -21.91
CA GLU A 74 33.88 -8.58 -23.19
C GLU A 74 33.00 -9.83 -23.01
N LYS A 75 33.36 -10.74 -22.10
CA LYS A 75 32.53 -11.91 -21.76
C LYS A 75 31.25 -11.52 -21.02
N ALA A 76 31.31 -10.53 -20.13
CA ALA A 76 30.13 -9.96 -19.48
C ALA A 76 29.22 -9.23 -20.48
N ALA A 77 29.78 -8.49 -21.44
CA ALA A 77 29.04 -7.82 -22.51
C ALA A 77 28.40 -8.82 -23.50
N LYS A 78 29.06 -9.95 -23.78
CA LYS A 78 28.45 -11.06 -24.55
C LYS A 78 27.30 -11.74 -23.79
N GLN A 79 27.43 -11.95 -22.48
CA GLN A 79 26.33 -12.46 -21.64
C GLN A 79 25.16 -11.48 -21.53
N LEU A 80 25.42 -10.17 -21.52
CA LEU A 80 24.39 -9.13 -21.53
C LEU A 80 23.61 -9.10 -22.85
N ASN A 81 24.30 -9.28 -23.98
CA ASN A 81 23.67 -9.42 -25.29
C ASN A 81 22.83 -10.71 -25.40
N LEU A 82 23.32 -11.85 -24.88
CA LEU A 82 22.54 -13.09 -24.81
C LEU A 82 21.23 -12.92 -24.01
N LYS A 83 21.29 -12.26 -22.84
CA LYS A 83 20.09 -11.93 -22.03
C LYS A 83 19.12 -10.96 -22.70
N GLN A 84 19.59 -10.12 -23.63
CA GLN A 84 18.74 -9.20 -24.38
C GLN A 84 18.02 -9.89 -25.54
N THR A 85 18.63 -10.89 -26.19
CA THR A 85 17.97 -11.70 -27.24
C THR A 85 16.83 -12.56 -26.69
N ASP A 86 16.91 -13.06 -25.46
CA ASP A 86 15.86 -13.90 -24.85
C ASP A 86 14.58 -13.12 -24.50
N LYS A 87 14.67 -11.80 -24.28
CA LYS A 87 13.49 -10.96 -24.02
C LYS A 87 12.54 -10.87 -25.22
N ASN A 88 13.05 -11.03 -26.44
CA ASN A 88 12.27 -10.90 -27.67
C ASN A 88 11.66 -12.23 -28.16
N ASN A 89 12.01 -13.37 -27.53
CA ASN A 89 11.56 -14.70 -27.97
C ASN A 89 10.90 -15.53 -26.85
N SER A 90 10.48 -14.88 -25.76
CA SER A 90 9.78 -15.56 -24.67
C SER A 90 8.31 -15.75 -25.02
N GLN A 91 7.74 -16.94 -24.74
CA GLN A 91 6.30 -17.19 -24.87
C GLN A 91 5.44 -16.36 -23.90
N TYR A 92 6.07 -15.63 -22.98
CA TYR A 92 5.43 -14.83 -21.95
C TYR A 92 5.31 -13.37 -22.38
N ARG A 93 4.17 -12.75 -22.06
CA ARG A 93 3.96 -11.32 -22.28
C ARG A 93 4.51 -10.53 -21.10
N GLN A 94 5.33 -9.53 -21.36
CA GLN A 94 5.81 -8.62 -20.32
C GLN A 94 4.75 -7.57 -20.00
N ALA A 95 4.47 -7.35 -18.71
CA ALA A 95 3.59 -6.30 -18.25
C ALA A 95 4.19 -4.90 -18.46
N GLN A 96 3.34 -3.90 -18.67
CA GLN A 96 3.77 -2.52 -18.79
C GLN A 96 4.23 -1.99 -17.43
N ARG A 97 5.43 -1.38 -17.39
CA ARG A 97 5.90 -0.65 -16.21
C ARG A 97 5.22 0.72 -16.14
N ILE A 98 4.59 1.00 -14.99
CA ILE A 98 3.86 2.26 -14.73
C ILE A 98 4.48 3.07 -13.59
N LEU A 99 5.35 2.48 -12.78
CA LEU A 99 6.16 3.16 -11.77
C LEU A 99 7.65 2.85 -11.96
N LYS A 100 8.51 3.81 -11.60
CA LYS A 100 9.94 3.55 -11.44
C LYS A 100 10.15 2.48 -10.37
N SER A 101 11.14 1.62 -10.60
CA SER A 101 11.55 0.56 -9.66
C SER A 101 11.83 1.12 -8.26
N SER A 102 12.61 2.20 -8.16
CA SER A 102 12.87 2.90 -6.90
C SER A 102 11.61 3.40 -6.23
N SER A 103 10.71 4.09 -6.95
CA SER A 103 9.47 4.61 -6.37
C SER A 103 8.54 3.50 -5.85
N ALA A 104 8.47 2.36 -6.54
CA ALA A 104 7.71 1.20 -6.06
C ALA A 104 8.35 0.59 -4.80
N TYR A 105 9.68 0.49 -4.79
CA TYR A 105 10.45 -0.02 -3.66
C TYR A 105 10.33 0.87 -2.41
N ASP A 106 10.50 2.18 -2.57
CA ASP A 106 10.37 3.18 -1.50
C ASP A 106 8.95 3.17 -0.92
N MET A 107 7.93 3.16 -1.78
CA MET A 107 6.53 3.06 -1.35
C MET A 107 6.26 1.74 -0.61
N ALA A 108 6.84 0.63 -1.05
CA ALA A 108 6.69 -0.65 -0.35
C ALA A 108 7.34 -0.62 1.04
N ASN A 109 8.51 0.01 1.21
CA ASN A 109 9.16 0.16 2.51
C ASN A 109 8.34 1.06 3.45
N ILE A 110 7.80 2.18 2.96
CA ILE A 110 6.83 3.00 3.72
C ILE A 110 5.62 2.13 4.11
N LEU A 111 5.16 1.30 3.16
CA LEU A 111 4.20 0.20 3.30
C LEU A 111 4.42 -0.67 4.54
N ARG A 112 5.65 -1.15 4.67
CA ARG A 112 6.11 -2.03 5.75
C ARG A 112 6.19 -1.28 7.07
N ASP A 113 6.71 -0.05 7.06
CA ASP A 113 6.82 0.77 8.27
C ASP A 113 5.44 1.09 8.88
N VAL A 114 4.37 1.19 8.08
CA VAL A 114 3.01 1.35 8.59
C VAL A 114 2.55 0.13 9.39
N ILE A 115 2.99 -1.07 9.01
CA ILE A 115 2.74 -2.30 9.77
C ILE A 115 3.68 -2.36 10.99
N GLU A 116 4.97 -2.06 10.84
CA GLU A 116 5.92 -2.21 11.95
C GLU A 116 5.73 -1.14 13.04
N HIS A 117 5.52 0.10 12.64
CA HIS A 117 5.56 1.28 13.50
C HIS A 117 4.27 2.10 13.51
N GLY A 118 3.29 1.77 12.65
CA GLY A 118 2.10 2.60 12.43
C GLY A 118 0.77 1.93 12.75
N THR A 119 -0.27 2.37 12.03
CA THR A 119 -1.66 1.94 12.24
C THR A 119 -1.92 0.46 11.90
N GLY A 120 -0.99 -0.23 11.24
CA GLY A 120 -1.10 -1.65 10.86
C GLY A 120 -0.50 -2.62 11.88
N ARG A 121 -0.06 -2.14 13.05
CA ARG A 121 0.76 -2.90 14.02
C ARG A 121 0.18 -4.21 14.51
N ALA A 122 -1.14 -4.38 14.48
CA ALA A 122 -1.75 -5.67 14.81
C ALA A 122 -1.30 -6.81 13.87
N ALA A 123 -0.88 -6.51 12.62
CA ALA A 123 -0.35 -7.49 11.68
C ALA A 123 1.00 -8.08 12.10
N LEU A 124 1.74 -7.46 13.03
CA LEU A 124 2.96 -8.04 13.61
C LEU A 124 2.70 -9.40 14.28
N LYS A 125 1.45 -9.69 14.68
CA LYS A 125 1.06 -10.99 15.23
C LYS A 125 1.32 -12.16 14.28
N ILE A 126 1.39 -11.91 12.96
CA ILE A 126 1.73 -12.92 11.94
C ILE A 126 3.19 -13.38 12.07
N GLY A 127 4.07 -12.56 12.67
CA GLY A 127 5.49 -12.92 12.87
C GLY A 127 6.32 -12.92 11.58
N ARG A 128 5.98 -12.06 10.62
CA ARG A 128 6.67 -11.95 9.32
C ARG A 128 7.19 -10.52 9.10
N SER A 129 8.35 -10.40 8.45
CA SER A 129 9.01 -9.13 8.09
C SER A 129 8.79 -8.71 6.63
N ASP A 130 8.10 -9.53 5.83
CA ASP A 130 7.85 -9.32 4.41
C ASP A 130 6.44 -8.80 4.11
N LEU A 131 5.82 -8.11 5.07
CA LEU A 131 4.45 -7.60 4.95
C LEU A 131 4.43 -6.07 4.91
N GLY A 132 3.72 -5.52 3.92
CA GLY A 132 3.41 -4.10 3.83
C GLY A 132 1.91 -3.88 3.70
N GLY A 133 1.39 -2.77 4.25
CA GLY A 133 -0.03 -2.48 4.14
C GLY A 133 -0.47 -1.16 4.72
N LYS A 134 -1.70 -0.78 4.41
CA LYS A 134 -2.30 0.49 4.84
C LYS A 134 -3.75 0.30 5.26
N THR A 135 -4.06 0.91 6.40
CA THR A 135 -5.42 1.11 6.90
C THR A 135 -6.13 2.21 6.10
N GLY A 136 -7.40 2.00 5.77
CA GLY A 136 -8.29 3.02 5.21
C GLY A 136 -9.55 3.16 6.07
N THR A 137 -10.02 4.37 6.28
CA THR A 137 -11.32 4.64 6.92
C THR A 137 -11.94 5.84 6.22
N THR A 138 -13.22 5.74 5.85
CA THR A 138 -13.96 6.86 5.26
C THR A 138 -14.61 7.73 6.34
N ASN A 139 -15.15 8.88 5.95
CA ASN A 139 -15.85 9.78 6.86
C ASN A 139 -16.98 9.03 7.60
N ASP A 140 -17.19 9.39 8.87
CA ASP A 140 -18.15 8.75 9.78
C ASP A 140 -17.98 7.23 9.96
N ALA A 141 -16.79 6.69 9.62
CA ALA A 141 -16.50 5.26 9.68
C ALA A 141 -17.54 4.40 8.92
N LYS A 142 -17.97 4.86 7.75
CA LYS A 142 -18.89 4.08 6.90
C LYS A 142 -18.22 2.88 6.24
N ASP A 143 -16.93 3.02 5.94
CA ASP A 143 -16.10 1.98 5.36
C ASP A 143 -14.81 1.83 6.15
N ALA A 144 -14.47 0.58 6.45
CA ALA A 144 -13.19 0.17 6.98
C ALA A 144 -12.47 -0.67 5.92
N TRP A 145 -11.23 -0.28 5.60
CA TRP A 145 -10.40 -0.97 4.62
C TRP A 145 -9.07 -1.38 5.22
N PHE A 146 -8.53 -2.50 4.76
CA PHE A 146 -7.11 -2.79 4.87
C PHE A 146 -6.58 -3.35 3.56
N ALA A 147 -5.51 -2.74 3.06
CA ALA A 147 -4.87 -3.12 1.82
C ALA A 147 -3.42 -3.50 2.10
N GLY A 148 -3.01 -4.72 1.79
CA GLY A 148 -1.65 -5.18 2.08
C GLY A 148 -1.16 -6.28 1.16
N PHE A 149 0.13 -6.58 1.25
CA PHE A 149 0.80 -7.55 0.39
C PHE A 149 2.10 -8.07 1.00
N ASN A 150 2.57 -9.18 0.44
CA ASN A 150 4.00 -9.51 0.34
C ASN A 150 4.40 -9.59 -1.15
N GLY A 151 5.62 -10.04 -1.46
CA GLY A 151 6.11 -10.17 -2.84
C GLY A 151 5.39 -11.21 -3.71
N LYS A 152 4.54 -12.07 -3.12
CA LYS A 152 3.82 -13.16 -3.82
C LYS A 152 2.31 -12.98 -3.84
N LEU A 153 1.74 -12.31 -2.85
CA LEU A 153 0.30 -12.21 -2.63
C LEU A 153 -0.10 -10.80 -2.22
N VAL A 154 -1.17 -10.30 -2.84
CA VAL A 154 -1.81 -9.02 -2.50
C VAL A 154 -3.24 -9.30 -2.07
N ALA A 155 -3.63 -8.81 -0.91
CA ALA A 155 -4.96 -8.98 -0.35
C ALA A 155 -5.54 -7.65 0.12
N ILE A 156 -6.82 -7.44 -0.16
CA ILE A 156 -7.57 -6.27 0.26
C ILE A 156 -8.81 -6.74 0.98
N THR A 157 -9.09 -6.17 2.14
CA THR A 157 -10.30 -6.43 2.91
C THR A 157 -11.08 -5.14 3.08
N TRP A 158 -12.40 -5.27 3.07
CA TRP A 158 -13.35 -4.19 3.29
C TRP A 158 -14.46 -4.68 4.21
N VAL A 159 -14.90 -3.78 5.08
CA VAL A 159 -16.08 -3.94 5.91
C VAL A 159 -16.90 -2.66 5.81
N GLY A 160 -18.21 -2.83 5.60
CA GLY A 160 -19.17 -1.75 5.47
C GLY A 160 -20.57 -2.32 5.30
N PHE A 161 -21.59 -1.47 5.45
CA PHE A 161 -22.97 -1.81 5.13
C PHE A 161 -23.25 -1.53 3.66
N ASP A 162 -24.08 -2.35 3.01
CA ASP A 162 -24.52 -2.13 1.62
C ASP A 162 -25.18 -0.76 1.43
N GLN A 163 -25.97 -0.32 2.42
CA GLN A 163 -26.44 1.05 2.54
C GLN A 163 -25.52 1.83 3.49
N PRO A 164 -24.76 2.84 3.01
CA PRO A 164 -23.68 3.45 3.78
C PRO A 164 -24.13 4.10 5.09
N THR A 165 -23.92 3.38 6.19
CA THR A 165 -24.20 3.79 7.56
C THR A 165 -22.92 3.64 8.38
N THR A 166 -22.79 4.42 9.46
CA THR A 166 -21.61 4.31 10.33
C THR A 166 -21.47 2.90 10.91
N LEU A 167 -20.26 2.35 10.88
CA LEU A 167 -19.92 1.10 11.57
C LEU A 167 -19.87 1.30 13.09
N GLY A 168 -19.68 2.55 13.54
CA GLY A 168 -19.52 2.93 14.94
C GLY A 168 -18.30 3.82 15.15
N ARG A 169 -18.31 4.61 16.23
CA ARG A 169 -17.27 5.63 16.50
C ARG A 169 -15.85 5.08 16.62
N ARG A 170 -15.67 3.78 16.85
CA ARG A 170 -14.37 3.12 17.04
C ARG A 170 -14.03 2.11 15.95
N GLU A 171 -14.87 1.98 14.92
CA GLU A 171 -14.73 0.98 13.86
C GLU A 171 -13.89 1.50 12.70
N TYR A 172 -12.59 1.61 12.92
CA TYR A 172 -11.62 2.02 11.89
C TYR A 172 -11.12 0.83 11.06
N GLY A 173 -10.41 1.12 9.97
CA GLY A 173 -9.75 0.12 9.12
C GLY A 173 -8.84 -0.86 9.86
N GLY A 174 -8.17 -0.40 10.93
CA GLY A 174 -7.33 -1.24 11.79
C GLY A 174 -8.10 -2.13 12.78
N ILE A 175 -9.40 -1.92 12.95
CA ILE A 175 -10.26 -2.64 13.91
C ILE A 175 -11.18 -3.62 13.17
N ALA A 176 -11.91 -3.16 12.15
CA ALA A 176 -12.89 -4.00 11.47
C ALA A 176 -12.28 -4.83 10.31
N ALA A 177 -11.48 -4.21 9.44
CA ALA A 177 -10.97 -4.88 8.23
C ALA A 177 -9.66 -5.63 8.48
N LEU A 178 -8.73 -5.04 9.25
CA LEU A 178 -7.41 -5.61 9.49
C LEU A 178 -7.42 -7.03 10.08
N PRO A 179 -8.26 -7.40 11.07
CA PRO A 179 -8.27 -8.77 11.58
C PRO A 179 -8.63 -9.83 10.53
N ILE A 180 -9.52 -9.51 9.58
CA ILE A 180 -9.88 -10.39 8.47
C ILE A 180 -8.65 -10.63 7.59
N TRP A 181 -7.93 -9.54 7.27
CA TRP A 181 -6.71 -9.61 6.47
C TRP A 181 -5.62 -10.41 7.17
N ILE A 182 -5.44 -10.23 8.48
CA ILE A 182 -4.44 -10.96 9.29
C ILE A 182 -4.71 -12.46 9.22
N ASN A 183 -5.94 -12.88 9.50
CA ASN A 183 -6.30 -14.31 9.50
C ASN A 183 -6.07 -14.95 8.12
N PHE A 184 -6.44 -14.24 7.05
CA PHE A 184 -6.24 -14.73 5.68
C PHE A 184 -4.76 -14.85 5.33
N MET A 185 -3.96 -13.82 5.60
CA MET A 185 -2.54 -13.79 5.25
C MET A 185 -1.70 -14.75 6.08
N ASP A 186 -2.01 -14.89 7.38
CA ASP A 186 -1.35 -15.84 8.28
C ASP A 186 -1.49 -17.29 7.76
N GLN A 187 -2.71 -17.66 7.34
CA GLN A 187 -2.95 -18.99 6.77
C GLN A 187 -2.35 -19.15 5.37
N SER A 188 -2.51 -18.13 4.51
CA SER A 188 -2.08 -18.21 3.10
C SER A 188 -0.57 -18.20 2.92
N LEU A 189 0.18 -17.59 3.84
CA LEU A 189 1.64 -17.50 3.81
C LEU A 189 2.33 -18.49 4.76
N LYS A 190 1.57 -19.43 5.34
CA LYS A 190 2.13 -20.43 6.25
C LYS A 190 3.09 -21.34 5.49
N GLY A 191 4.34 -21.41 5.95
CA GLY A 191 5.37 -22.25 5.35
C GLY A 191 5.98 -21.71 4.06
N THR A 192 5.58 -20.52 3.59
CA THR A 192 6.24 -19.87 2.45
C THR A 192 7.45 -19.06 2.94
N PRO A 193 8.59 -19.08 2.21
CA PRO A 193 9.73 -18.24 2.55
C PRO A 193 9.37 -16.75 2.54
N ALA A 194 10.21 -15.92 3.16
CA ALA A 194 10.07 -14.47 3.08
C ALA A 194 10.20 -14.01 1.62
N SER A 195 9.29 -13.15 1.16
CA SER A 195 9.31 -12.61 -0.20
C SER A 195 8.98 -11.13 -0.18
N TRP A 196 9.97 -10.31 -0.52
CA TRP A 196 9.84 -8.86 -0.57
C TRP A 196 10.10 -8.30 -1.97
N VAL A 197 9.75 -7.02 -2.16
CA VAL A 197 9.98 -6.29 -3.40
C VAL A 197 11.48 -6.21 -3.71
N ARG A 198 11.84 -6.37 -4.98
CA ARG A 198 13.24 -6.31 -5.45
C ARG A 198 13.50 -4.97 -6.11
N LEU A 199 14.62 -4.32 -5.74
CA LEU A 199 15.08 -3.11 -6.39
C LEU A 199 15.87 -3.45 -7.65
N GLU A 200 15.27 -3.23 -8.82
CA GLU A 200 15.96 -3.32 -10.10
C GLU A 200 16.63 -1.98 -10.43
N LYS A 201 17.97 -1.93 -10.43
CA LYS A 201 18.75 -0.72 -10.76
C LYS A 201 18.73 -0.39 -12.26
N ASP A 202 18.76 -1.41 -13.11
CA ASP A 202 18.79 -1.27 -14.58
C ASP A 202 17.38 -1.29 -15.22
N ALA A 203 16.34 -1.08 -14.41
CA ALA A 203 14.97 -1.08 -14.90
C ALA A 203 14.70 0.13 -15.80
N GLN A 204 14.18 -0.14 -16.99
CA GLN A 204 13.75 0.91 -17.91
C GLN A 204 12.65 1.75 -17.26
N ALA A 205 12.76 3.07 -17.32
CA ALA A 205 11.75 3.97 -16.75
C ALA A 205 10.38 3.75 -17.41
N PRO A 206 9.26 4.04 -16.71
CA PRO A 206 7.93 3.99 -17.31
C PRO A 206 7.87 4.88 -18.55
N ILE A 207 7.13 4.45 -19.56
CA ILE A 207 6.96 5.20 -20.81
C ILE A 207 6.27 6.54 -20.48
N SER A 208 6.95 7.66 -20.71
CA SER A 208 6.39 9.00 -20.52
C SER A 208 5.15 9.17 -21.39
N ARG A 209 4.07 9.74 -20.84
CA ARG A 209 2.82 10.02 -21.57
C ARG A 209 3.07 10.81 -22.87
N GLU A 210 4.00 11.76 -22.84
CA GLU A 210 4.38 12.57 -24.02
C GLU A 210 4.98 11.74 -25.17
N LYS A 211 5.67 10.62 -24.87
CA LYS A 211 6.19 9.71 -25.91
C LYS A 211 5.12 8.79 -26.48
N GLN A 212 4.00 8.62 -25.77
CA GLN A 212 2.91 7.75 -26.18
C GLN A 212 2.10 8.37 -27.31
N ASP A 213 1.98 9.70 -27.35
CA ASP A 213 1.33 10.42 -28.45
C ASP A 213 2.15 10.33 -29.75
N VAL A 214 3.48 10.35 -29.66
CA VAL A 214 4.37 10.25 -30.83
C VAL A 214 4.45 8.81 -31.38
N ALA A 215 4.41 7.79 -30.53
CA ALA A 215 4.45 6.39 -30.95
C ALA A 215 3.12 5.89 -31.55
N SER A 216 2.01 6.60 -31.28
CA SER A 216 0.67 6.24 -31.77
C SER A 216 0.41 6.71 -33.21
N GLU A 217 1.28 7.54 -33.80
CA GLU A 217 1.13 8.02 -35.17
C GLU A 217 1.77 7.12 -36.25
N VAL A 218 2.65 6.18 -35.88
CA VAL A 218 3.47 5.40 -36.86
C VAL A 218 3.15 3.90 -36.89
N GLY A 219 2.25 3.39 -36.05
CA GLY A 219 1.89 1.97 -36.01
C GLY A 219 0.41 1.73 -36.22
N ASP A 220 0.06 1.00 -37.28
CA ASP A 220 -1.26 0.41 -37.62
C ASP A 220 -2.40 0.69 -36.64
N LYS A 221 -3.41 1.43 -37.14
CA LYS A 221 -4.72 1.61 -36.50
C LYS A 221 -5.43 0.26 -36.34
N LYS A 222 -5.02 -0.55 -35.37
CA LYS A 222 -5.91 -1.51 -34.73
C LYS A 222 -6.89 -0.67 -33.92
N THR A 223 -8.12 -0.61 -34.41
CA THR A 223 -9.27 -0.04 -33.73
C THR A 223 -9.47 -0.74 -32.39
N TYR A 224 -8.79 -0.26 -31.35
CA TYR A 224 -9.26 -0.42 -29.99
C TYR A 224 -10.68 0.14 -30.01
N ARG A 225 -11.68 -0.72 -29.80
CA ARG A 225 -13.02 -0.27 -29.45
C ARG A 225 -12.82 0.78 -28.37
N ALA A 226 -13.14 2.03 -28.71
CA ALA A 226 -13.22 3.10 -27.74
C ALA A 226 -13.99 2.53 -26.54
N ALA A 227 -13.40 2.63 -25.35
CA ALA A 227 -14.15 2.35 -24.14
C ALA A 227 -15.49 3.09 -24.29
N PRO A 228 -16.65 2.43 -24.08
CA PRO A 228 -17.92 3.13 -24.12
C PRO A 228 -17.79 4.35 -23.21
N PRO A 229 -18.31 5.52 -23.63
CA PRO A 229 -18.16 6.74 -22.87
C PRO A 229 -18.57 6.47 -21.43
N LEU A 230 -17.68 6.82 -20.49
CA LEU A 230 -17.96 6.68 -19.06
C LEU A 230 -19.35 7.24 -18.79
N ALA A 231 -20.24 6.39 -18.26
CA ALA A 231 -21.56 6.83 -17.84
C ALA A 231 -21.37 8.03 -16.91
N ARG A 232 -21.81 9.21 -17.35
CA ARG A 232 -21.84 10.38 -16.48
C ARG A 232 -22.77 10.04 -15.33
N PRO A 233 -22.36 10.17 -14.05
CA PRO A 233 -23.30 9.99 -12.97
C PRO A 233 -24.46 10.96 -13.18
N LEU A 234 -25.68 10.42 -13.27
CA LEU A 234 -26.93 11.21 -13.31
C LEU A 234 -27.16 11.97 -12.00
N TYR A 235 -26.31 11.78 -11.00
CA TYR A 235 -26.36 12.50 -9.74
C TYR A 235 -25.44 13.73 -9.77
N ARG A 236 -26.07 14.89 -9.95
CA ARG A 236 -25.47 16.19 -9.61
C ARG A 236 -25.87 16.49 -8.16
N PRO A 237 -24.95 16.50 -7.19
CA PRO A 237 -25.30 16.92 -5.84
C PRO A 237 -25.90 18.34 -5.91
N ALA A 238 -26.96 18.57 -5.14
CA ALA A 238 -27.53 19.90 -5.02
C ALA A 238 -26.42 20.90 -4.63
N PRO A 239 -26.42 22.13 -5.17
CA PRO A 239 -25.47 23.14 -4.74
C PRO A 239 -25.51 23.27 -3.21
N PRO A 240 -24.36 23.47 -2.55
CA PRO A 240 -24.35 23.69 -1.11
C PRO A 240 -25.30 24.84 -0.81
N GLN A 241 -26.33 24.56 -0.01
CA GLN A 241 -27.21 25.60 0.48
C GLN A 241 -26.33 26.63 1.21
N PRO A 242 -26.58 27.94 1.03
CA PRO A 242 -25.89 28.94 1.84
C PRO A 242 -26.08 28.55 3.30
N LYS A 243 -24.97 28.36 4.02
CA LYS A 243 -25.03 28.18 5.46
C LYS A 243 -25.72 29.42 6.02
N ASN A 244 -26.90 29.24 6.61
CA ASN A 244 -27.46 30.28 7.45
C ASN A 244 -26.42 30.59 8.51
N THR A 245 -25.97 31.85 8.58
CA THR A 245 -25.04 32.34 9.60
C THR A 245 -25.73 32.54 10.95
N THR A 246 -26.92 31.98 11.13
CA THR A 246 -27.62 31.92 12.41
C THR A 246 -27.06 30.75 13.19
N ASN A 247 -26.25 31.10 14.19
CA ASN A 247 -25.70 30.26 15.25
C ASN A 247 -26.30 28.85 15.33
N ASP A 248 -25.47 27.82 15.07
CA ASP A 248 -25.80 26.38 15.14
C ASP A 248 -26.17 25.89 16.57
N PHE A 249 -26.53 26.79 17.50
CA PHE A 249 -26.71 26.52 18.93
C PHE A 249 -28.06 27.00 19.51
N ASP A 250 -28.98 27.53 18.68
CA ASP A 250 -30.27 28.06 19.16
C ASP A 250 -31.29 26.96 19.58
N ASP A 251 -31.01 25.68 19.27
CA ASP A 251 -31.89 24.54 19.57
C ASP A 251 -31.51 23.76 20.85
N LEU A 252 -30.58 24.26 21.66
CA LEU A 252 -30.23 23.64 22.94
C LEU A 252 -30.97 24.30 24.12
N PRO A 253 -31.94 23.64 24.76
CA PRO A 253 -32.59 24.20 25.93
C PRO A 253 -31.64 24.15 27.14
N GLY A 254 -31.23 25.33 27.64
CA GLY A 254 -30.73 25.47 29.01
C GLY A 254 -29.30 25.95 29.23
N GLU A 255 -28.56 26.39 28.20
CA GLU A 255 -27.24 27.02 28.40
C GLU A 255 -27.27 28.50 27.98
N GLU A 256 -27.17 29.39 28.97
CA GLU A 256 -26.89 30.81 28.71
C GLU A 256 -25.47 30.96 28.17
N ILE A 257 -25.35 31.49 26.95
CA ILE A 257 -24.07 31.76 26.32
C ILE A 257 -23.39 32.91 27.09
N VAL A 258 -22.33 32.60 27.84
CA VAL A 258 -21.48 33.62 28.46
C VAL A 258 -20.63 34.28 27.37
N ILE A 259 -21.06 35.46 26.92
CA ILE A 259 -20.28 36.29 26.00
C ILE A 259 -19.12 36.91 26.78
N PRO A 260 -17.84 36.63 26.48
CA PRO A 260 -16.73 37.25 27.17
C PRO A 260 -16.69 38.75 26.82
N SER A 261 -16.86 39.61 27.83
CA SER A 261 -16.72 41.06 27.66
C SER A 261 -15.23 41.43 27.54
N LYS A 262 -14.91 42.43 26.72
CA LYS A 262 -13.56 43.04 26.60
C LYS A 262 -13.19 43.89 27.82
N ALA A 263 -13.61 43.51 29.03
CA ALA A 263 -13.14 44.15 30.25
C ALA A 263 -11.79 43.55 30.68
N ALA A 264 -10.86 44.39 31.12
CA ALA A 264 -9.63 43.92 31.73
C ALA A 264 -9.96 43.07 32.98
N PRO A 265 -9.30 41.91 33.18
CA PRO A 265 -9.57 41.07 34.33
C PRO A 265 -9.29 41.83 35.63
N PRO A 266 -10.08 41.63 36.70
CA PRO A 266 -9.86 42.31 37.97
C PRO A 266 -8.50 41.90 38.57
N ALA A 267 -7.80 42.87 39.16
CA ALA A 267 -6.52 42.64 39.80
C ALA A 267 -6.65 41.62 40.95
N MET A 268 -5.81 40.59 40.92
CA MET A 268 -5.71 39.60 41.99
C MET A 268 -5.42 40.29 43.33
N LYS A 269 -6.36 40.18 44.27
CA LYS A 269 -6.07 40.48 45.68
C LYS A 269 -5.17 39.38 46.24
N PRO A 270 -4.15 39.71 47.05
CA PRO A 270 -3.33 38.70 47.70
C PRO A 270 -4.20 37.84 48.61
N ALA A 271 -4.08 36.51 48.45
CA ALA A 271 -4.86 35.53 49.18
C ALA A 271 -4.63 35.68 50.69
N GLN A 272 -5.67 36.09 51.41
CA GLN A 272 -5.80 35.86 52.83
C GLN A 272 -6.52 34.52 53.04
N GLY A 273 -5.83 33.56 53.66
CA GLY A 273 -6.49 32.45 54.37
C GLY A 273 -6.40 31.05 53.75
N ALA A 274 -5.75 30.17 54.51
CA ALA A 274 -5.83 28.70 54.58
C ALA A 274 -5.56 27.86 53.32
N ALA A 275 -4.45 27.12 53.37
CA ALA A 275 -4.14 26.03 52.44
C ALA A 275 -5.22 24.93 52.50
N PRO A 276 -5.68 24.38 51.37
CA PRO A 276 -6.55 23.21 51.38
C PRO A 276 -5.76 22.01 51.89
N LYS A 277 -6.31 21.29 52.87
CA LYS A 277 -5.77 19.99 53.30
C LYS A 277 -5.75 19.07 52.07
N ARG A 278 -4.57 18.53 51.75
CA ARG A 278 -4.43 17.42 50.81
C ARG A 278 -5.12 16.21 51.42
N ASP A 279 -6.23 15.77 50.84
CA ASP A 279 -6.71 14.42 51.07
C ASP A 279 -5.68 13.46 50.45
N LYS A 280 -5.19 12.52 51.26
CA LYS A 280 -4.20 11.53 50.82
C LYS A 280 -4.90 10.51 49.92
N ASP A 281 -4.42 10.37 48.69
CA ASP A 281 -4.88 9.36 47.75
C ASP A 281 -4.68 7.94 48.31
N GLU A 282 -5.65 7.06 48.05
CA GLU A 282 -5.69 5.66 48.50
C GLU A 282 -4.46 4.82 48.07
N LEU A 283 -3.64 5.33 47.15
CA LEU A 283 -2.38 4.73 46.69
C LEU A 283 -1.24 4.82 47.72
N GLU A 284 -1.21 5.81 48.61
CA GLU A 284 -0.16 5.91 49.65
C GLU A 284 -0.35 4.88 50.79
N ASN A 285 -1.55 4.36 50.99
CA ASN A 285 -1.83 3.36 52.03
C ASN A 285 -1.42 1.93 51.64
N LEU A 286 -1.17 1.65 50.36
CA LEU A 286 -0.76 0.31 49.90
C LEU A 286 0.73 0.02 50.07
N ILE A 287 1.56 1.05 50.29
CA ILE A 287 3.03 0.89 50.38
C ILE A 287 3.47 0.45 51.79
N ASN A 288 2.65 0.67 52.82
CA ASN A 288 2.99 0.31 54.21
C ASN A 288 2.47 -1.07 54.67
N GLN A 289 2.04 -1.94 53.75
CA GLN A 289 1.57 -3.30 54.06
C GLN A 289 2.52 -4.42 53.58
N ILE A 290 3.72 -4.09 53.08
CA ILE A 290 4.72 -5.06 52.60
C ILE A 290 6.11 -4.83 53.24
N GLU A 291 6.18 -4.25 54.44
CA GLU A 291 7.35 -4.37 55.34
C GLU A 291 6.95 -5.09 56.63
#